data_AF-A0A920QC01-F1
#
_entry.id   AF-A0A920QC01-F1
#
_cell.length_a   1.000
_cell.length_b   1.000
_cell.length_c   1.000
_cell.angle_alpha   90.00
_cell.angle_beta   90.00
_cell.angle_gamma   90.00
#
_symmetry.space_group_name_H-M   'P 1'
#
loop_
_entity.id
_entity.type
_entity.pdbx_description
1 polymer ?
#
loop_
_entity_poly.entity_id
_entity_poly.type
_entity_poly.pdbx_seq_one_letter_code
_entity_poly.pdbx_strand_id
1 'polypeptide(L)' 'MFWQIFSIADQRNDLKKSLEKLLADLSNGKKRLKVYQQMKMYNDENLNPVLYQKGKN' A
#
# COMPACT_ATOMS: atom_id res chain seq x y z
N MET A 1 -35.86 16.41 1.14
CA MET A 1 -35.76 15.10 0.45
C MET A 1 -34.68 15.07 -0.65
N PHE A 2 -33.62 15.88 -0.58
CA PHE A 2 -32.48 15.78 -1.53
C PHE A 2 -31.10 16.00 -0.87
N TRP A 3 -31.02 15.90 0.46
CA TRP A 3 -29.78 16.21 1.21
C TRP A 3 -29.37 15.14 2.23
N GLN A 4 -30.00 13.97 2.24
CA GLN A 4 -29.57 12.86 3.12
C GLN A 4 -28.24 12.21 2.68
N ILE A 5 -27.51 12.80 1.71
CA ILE A 5 -26.48 12.06 0.99
C ILE A 5 -25.07 12.22 1.61
N PHE A 6 -24.69 13.30 2.30
CA PHE A 6 -23.31 13.35 2.84
C PHE A 6 -23.16 14.13 4.14
N SER A 7 -23.66 13.57 5.25
CA SER A 7 -23.15 13.99 6.56
C SER A 7 -21.80 13.31 6.81
N ILE A 8 -20.88 14.01 7.49
CA ILE A 8 -19.57 13.44 7.87
C ILE A 8 -19.75 12.18 8.74
N ALA A 9 -20.84 12.11 9.50
CA ALA A 9 -21.17 10.94 10.31
C ALA A 9 -21.47 9.71 9.45
N ASP A 10 -22.24 9.87 8.37
CA ASP A 10 -22.55 8.78 7.44
C ASP A 10 -21.30 8.32 6.68
N GLN A 11 -20.49 9.26 6.19
CA GLN A 11 -19.21 8.92 5.54
C GLN A 11 -18.26 8.17 6.48
N ARG A 12 -18.19 8.58 7.75
CA ARG A 12 -17.38 7.88 8.76
C ARG A 12 -17.92 6.48 9.04
N ASN A 13 -19.24 6.31 9.06
CA ASN A 13 -19.87 5.01 9.25
C ASN A 13 -19.59 4.07 8.06
N ASP A 14 -19.66 4.58 6.84
CA ASP A 14 -19.39 3.79 5.63
C ASP A 14 -17.91 3.39 5.52
N LEU A 15 -16.99 4.28 5.89
CA LEU A 15 -15.57 3.97 6.01
C LEU A 15 -15.32 2.88 7.07
N LYS A 16 -15.96 2.99 8.24
CA LYS A 16 -15.87 1.98 9.30
C LYS A 16 -16.33 0.61 8.81
N LYS A 17 -17.51 0.52 8.19
CA LYS A 17 -18.05 -0.73 7.65
C LYS A 17 -17.14 -1.34 6.59
N SER A 18 -16.59 -0.51 5.71
CA SER A 18 -15.67 -0.96 4.67
C SER A 18 -14.39 -1.55 5.25
N LEU A 19 -13.86 -0.94 6.32
CA LEU A 19 -12.71 -1.45 7.06
C LEU A 19 -13.02 -2.78 7.75
N GLU A 20 -14.14 -2.89 8.47
CA GLU A 20 -14.56 -4.13 9.12
C GLU A 20 -14.68 -5.29 8.12
N LYS A 21 -15.29 -5.02 6.96
CA LYS A 21 -15.40 -6.01 5.88
C LYS A 21 -14.04 -6.43 5.34
N LEU A 22 -13.13 -5.48 5.11
CA LEU A 22 -11.78 -5.77 4.65
C LEU A 22 -11.02 -6.65 5.65
N LEU A 23 -11.09 -6.33 6.95
CA LEU A 23 -10.43 -7.11 8.00
C LEU A 23 -11.00 -8.52 8.10
N ALA A 24 -12.33 -8.68 8.04
CA ALA A 24 -12.98 -9.99 8.03
C ALA A 24 -12.61 -10.81 6.78
N ASP A 25 -12.51 -10.19 5.61
CA ASP A 25 -12.09 -10.86 4.39
C ASP A 25 -10.61 -11.31 4.47
N LEU A 26 -9.74 -10.52 5.10
CA LEU A 26 -8.34 -10.87 5.35
C LEU A 26 -8.21 -12.01 6.37
N SER A 27 -8.94 -11.95 7.49
CA SER A 27 -8.88 -12.98 8.55
C SER A 27 -9.41 -14.33 8.08
N ASN A 28 -10.44 -14.32 7.22
CA ASN A 28 -11.00 -15.53 6.63
C ASN A 28 -10.23 -16.00 5.37
N GLY A 29 -9.14 -15.33 5.00
CA GLY A 29 -8.31 -15.68 3.85
C GLY A 29 -8.97 -15.48 2.48
N LYS A 30 -10.13 -14.80 2.41
CA LYS A 30 -10.81 -14.44 1.15
C LYS A 30 -10.04 -13.38 0.37
N LYS A 31 -9.36 -12.48 1.08
CA LYS A 31 -8.40 -11.52 0.51
C LYS A 31 -7.01 -11.80 1.07
N ARG A 32 -6.00 -11.62 0.25
CA ARG A 32 -4.59 -11.75 0.64
C ARG A 32 -3.83 -10.54 0.13
N LEU A 33 -3.00 -9.97 1.00
CA LEU A 33 -2.09 -8.91 0.61
C LEU A 33 -0.94 -9.54 -0.18
N LYS A 34 -0.66 -8.98 -1.37
CA LYS A 34 0.53 -9.33 -2.12
C LYS A 34 1.67 -8.47 -1.62
N VAL A 35 2.73 -9.11 -1.12
CA VAL A 35 3.96 -8.43 -0.77
C VAL A 35 4.83 -8.39 -2.03
N TYR A 36 4.92 -7.21 -2.63
CA TYR A 36 5.84 -6.98 -3.75
C TYR A 36 7.16 -6.45 -3.18
N GLN A 37 8.20 -7.26 -3.26
CA GLN A 37 9.56 -6.81 -2.94
C GLN A 37 10.22 -6.32 -4.21
N GLN A 38 10.38 -5.01 -4.32
CA GLN A 38 11.18 -4.44 -5.39
C GLN A 38 12.66 -4.57 -5.01
N MET A 39 13.35 -5.50 -5.67
CA MET A 39 14.81 -5.58 -5.57
C MET A 39 15.40 -4.31 -6.19
N LYS A 40 16.19 -3.60 -5.39
CA LYS A 40 16.89 -2.39 -5.82
C LYS A 40 18.24 -2.81 -6.41
N MET A 41 18.35 -2.90 -7.73
CA MET A 41 19.62 -3.26 -8.40
C MET A 41 20.76 -2.29 -8.11
N TYR A 42 20.46 -1.06 -7.66
CA TYR A 42 21.47 -0.07 -7.29
C TYR A 42 22.20 -0.35 -5.97
N ASN A 43 21.77 -1.34 -5.19
CA ASN A 43 22.51 -1.77 -4.00
C ASN A 43 23.65 -2.73 -4.35
N ASP A 44 23.72 -3.23 -5.60
CA ASP A 44 24.85 -4.02 -6.08
C ASP A 44 25.82 -3.08 -6.81
N GLU A 45 27.02 -2.92 -6.23
CA GLU A 45 28.07 -2.06 -6.74
C GLU A 45 28.54 -2.48 -8.15
N ASN A 46 28.40 -3.78 -8.50
CA ASN A 46 28.76 -4.30 -9.81
C ASN A 46 27.71 -3.98 -10.89
N LEU A 47 26.45 -3.78 -10.49
CA LEU A 47 25.35 -3.46 -11.41
C LEU A 47 25.18 -1.96 -11.63
N ASN A 48 25.83 -1.11 -10.82
CA ASN A 48 25.76 0.33 -10.97
C ASN A 48 27.13 1.03 -10.95
N PRO A 49 28.02 0.70 -11.91
CA PRO A 49 29.37 1.26 -11.97
C PRO A 49 29.40 2.78 -11.98
N VAL A 50 28.39 3.44 -12.56
CA VAL A 50 28.28 4.91 -12.63
C VAL A 50 28.21 5.57 -11.24
N LEU A 51 27.58 4.90 -10.26
CA LEU A 51 27.46 5.44 -8.89
C LEU A 51 28.71 5.17 -8.04
N TYR A 52 29.39 4.03 -8.27
CA TYR A 52 30.47 3.54 -7.39
C TYR A 52 31.89 3.73 -7.94
N GLN A 53 32.07 3.97 -9.25
CA GLN A 53 33.40 4.22 -9.84
C GLN A 53 33.95 5.62 -9.53
N LYS A 54 33.11 6.53 -9.01
CA LYS A 54 33.52 7.93 -8.72
C LYS A 54 34.45 8.09 -7.51
N GLY A 55 34.72 7.01 -6.77
CA GLY A 55 35.57 7.01 -5.57
C GLY A 55 36.94 6.34 -5.71
N LYS A 56 37.27 5.76 -6.86
CA LYS A 56 38.60 5.15 -7.10
C LYS A 56 39.51 6.16 -7.80
N ASN A 57 40.14 7.02 -6.99
CA ASN A 57 41.38 7.72 -7.36
C ASN A 57 42.57 6.86 -6.96
#